data_AF-A0A1G6IUC2-F1
#
_entry.id   AF-A0A1G6IUC2-F1
#
_cell.length_a   1.000
_cell.length_b   1.000
_cell.length_c   1.000
_cell.angle_alpha   90.00
_cell.angle_beta   90.00
_cell.angle_gamma   90.00
#
_symmetry.space_group_name_H-M   'P 1'
#
loop_
_entity.id
_entity.type
_entity.pdbx_description
1 polymer ?
#
loop_
_entity_poly.entity_id
_entity_poly.type
_entity_poly.pdbx_seq_one_letter_code
_entity_poly.pdbx_strand_id
1 'polypeptide(L)'
;MDAVTHCITSAVTHTTMTTQPPNQEVQTALDRYRNAATAFESAVGTANRMKADLEKHTKAAQAADAEALAARNEAASLMRDSDASMKQLRDLKGKERAAYTLAEDYRSIIAEVQLALDEATLEARVAHLAESYAYTGLVSQHAEELLRSSSQTLQPFAHAIHILADAYSCQARDPGGAQWEKLGYASAMDAALEEAFSVVRKCVKEYGKTSAHDHVLSNIERPSGRANFPPAYAATVQRVRTELSKRKAQLREAAADTLS
;
A
#
# COMPACT_ATOMS: atom_id res chain seq x y z
N MET A 1 -42.28 47.54 -11.19
CA MET A 1 -42.79 47.45 -9.81
C MET A 1 -44.03 46.58 -9.85
N ASP A 2 -44.13 45.37 -9.33
CA ASP A 2 -43.22 44.45 -8.63
C ASP A 2 -43.84 43.05 -8.85
N ALA A 3 -43.09 42.09 -9.39
CA ALA A 3 -42.48 41.00 -8.62
C ALA A 3 -43.45 40.27 -7.68
N VAL A 4 -44.13 39.23 -8.19
CA VAL A 4 -44.66 38.15 -7.35
C VAL A 4 -43.66 37.01 -7.41
N THR A 5 -42.68 37.12 -6.51
CA THR A 5 -41.77 36.06 -6.07
C THR A 5 -42.45 35.34 -4.92
N HIS A 6 -42.54 34.00 -4.99
CA HIS A 6 -42.63 33.01 -3.89
C HIS A 6 -43.26 31.75 -4.48
N CYS A 7 -42.86 30.52 -4.20
CA CYS A 7 -41.77 29.98 -3.38
C CYS A 7 -41.65 28.55 -3.91
N ILE A 8 -40.61 28.20 -4.67
CA ILE A 8 -40.32 26.79 -4.91
C ILE A 8 -39.48 26.36 -3.73
N THR A 9 -40.17 25.82 -2.72
CA THR A 9 -39.58 25.14 -1.58
C THR A 9 -38.71 24.01 -2.13
N SER A 10 -37.39 24.12 -1.93
CA SER A 10 -36.45 23.03 -2.17
C SER A 10 -36.94 21.78 -1.46
N ALA A 11 -37.47 20.82 -2.23
CA ALA A 11 -37.57 19.45 -1.77
C ALA A 11 -36.15 18.91 -1.69
N VAL A 12 -35.63 18.86 -0.47
CA VAL A 12 -34.47 18.06 -0.10
C VAL A 12 -34.80 16.63 -0.54
N THR A 13 -34.30 16.20 -1.69
CA THR A 13 -34.30 14.80 -2.06
C THR A 13 -33.44 14.08 -1.04
N HIS A 14 -34.09 13.23 -0.24
CA HIS A 14 -33.44 12.22 0.57
C HIS A 14 -32.40 11.51 -0.30
N THR A 15 -31.12 11.79 -0.05
CA THR A 15 -30.04 10.90 -0.44
C THR A 15 -30.27 9.60 0.33
N THR A 16 -30.98 8.66 -0.27
CA THR A 16 -30.99 7.28 0.20
C THR A 16 -29.55 6.81 0.10
N MET A 17 -28.84 6.85 1.23
CA MET A 17 -27.62 6.06 1.39
C MET A 17 -28.03 4.63 1.06
N THR A 18 -27.43 4.04 0.03
CA THR A 18 -27.59 2.64 -0.33
C THR A 18 -27.07 1.81 0.84
N THR A 19 -27.96 1.51 1.79
CA THR A 19 -27.76 0.60 2.93
C THR A 19 -28.00 -0.85 2.54
N GLN A 20 -27.91 -1.18 1.26
CA GLN A 20 -27.94 -2.57 0.82
C GLN A 20 -26.64 -3.24 1.26
N PRO A 21 -26.72 -4.41 1.93
CA PRO A 21 -25.53 -5.16 2.27
C PRO A 21 -24.76 -5.51 0.98
N PRO A 22 -23.42 -5.51 1.03
CA PRO A 22 -22.62 -5.82 -0.15
C PRO A 22 -23.02 -7.19 -0.71
N ASN A 23 -23.16 -7.26 -2.04
CA ASN A 23 -23.46 -8.52 -2.70
C ASN A 23 -22.29 -9.51 -2.54
N GLN A 24 -22.49 -10.78 -2.94
CA GLN A 24 -21.48 -11.82 -2.74
C GLN A 24 -20.14 -11.50 -3.44
N GLU A 25 -20.15 -10.81 -4.58
CA GLU A 25 -18.94 -10.44 -5.32
C GLU A 25 -18.13 -9.37 -4.57
N VAL A 26 -18.81 -8.32 -4.08
CA VAL A 26 -18.19 -7.28 -3.26
C VAL A 26 -17.70 -7.86 -1.95
N GLN A 27 -18.46 -8.76 -1.31
CA GLN A 27 -18.01 -9.45 -0.09
C GLN A 27 -16.75 -10.29 -0.34
N THR A 28 -16.70 -11.02 -1.46
CA THR A 28 -15.50 -11.77 -1.85
C THR A 28 -14.30 -10.85 -2.07
N ALA A 29 -14.51 -9.68 -2.70
CA ALA A 29 -13.45 -8.70 -2.89
C ALA A 29 -12.99 -8.07 -1.57
N LEU A 30 -13.91 -7.81 -0.64
CA LEU A 30 -13.62 -7.33 0.72
C LEU A 30 -12.73 -8.33 1.47
N ASP A 31 -13.06 -9.61 1.42
CA ASP A 31 -12.31 -10.65 2.12
C ASP A 31 -10.90 -10.82 1.50
N ARG A 32 -10.79 -10.76 0.17
CA ARG A 32 -9.48 -10.73 -0.51
C ARG A 32 -8.63 -9.54 -0.08
N TYR A 33 -9.22 -8.35 -0.01
CA TYR A 33 -8.54 -7.16 0.46
C TYR A 33 -8.07 -7.31 1.91
N ARG A 34 -8.96 -7.74 2.83
CA ARG A 34 -8.62 -7.94 4.25
C ARG A 34 -7.47 -8.92 4.43
N ASN A 35 -7.50 -10.05 3.71
CA ASN A 35 -6.43 -11.04 3.75
C ASN A 35 -5.10 -10.45 3.25
N ALA A 36 -5.12 -9.67 2.17
CA ALA A 36 -3.93 -9.02 1.64
C ALA A 36 -3.39 -7.93 2.57
N ALA A 37 -4.28 -7.15 3.21
CA ALA A 37 -3.93 -6.13 4.19
C ALA A 37 -3.25 -6.76 5.42
N THR A 38 -3.85 -7.82 6.00
CA THR A 38 -3.25 -8.56 7.12
C THR A 38 -1.91 -9.18 6.75
N ALA A 39 -1.77 -9.74 5.55
CA ALA A 39 -0.50 -10.28 5.08
C ALA A 39 0.58 -9.20 4.96
N PHE A 40 0.23 -8.01 4.48
CA PHE A 40 1.15 -6.89 4.41
C PHE A 40 1.57 -6.40 5.81
N GLU A 41 0.62 -6.21 6.73
CA GLU A 41 0.92 -5.80 8.10
C GLU A 41 1.82 -6.81 8.82
N SER A 42 1.56 -8.10 8.64
CA SER A 42 2.40 -9.18 9.17
C SER A 42 3.82 -9.10 8.62
N ALA A 43 3.98 -8.91 7.31
CA ALA A 43 5.29 -8.80 6.68
C ALA A 43 6.06 -7.54 7.13
N VAL A 44 5.37 -6.40 7.30
CA VAL A 44 5.96 -5.18 7.89
C VAL A 44 6.40 -5.43 9.32
N GLY A 45 5.58 -6.12 10.12
CA GLY A 45 5.92 -6.51 11.48
C GLY A 45 7.18 -7.36 11.55
N THR A 46 7.33 -8.33 10.65
CA THR A 46 8.54 -9.16 10.54
C THR A 46 9.76 -8.34 10.15
N ALA A 47 9.67 -7.48 9.13
CA ALA A 47 10.79 -6.62 8.72
C ALA A 47 11.23 -5.68 9.85
N ASN A 48 10.30 -5.08 10.58
CA ASN A 48 10.61 -4.21 11.72
C ASN A 48 11.26 -4.98 12.88
N ARG A 49 10.83 -6.22 13.13
CA ARG A 49 11.48 -7.08 14.13
C ARG A 49 12.92 -7.39 13.75
N MET A 50 13.17 -7.80 12.50
CA MET A 50 14.52 -8.08 12.01
C MET A 50 15.42 -6.84 12.08
N LYS A 51 14.87 -5.66 11.80
CA LYS A 51 15.60 -4.40 11.96
C LYS A 51 15.98 -4.14 13.42
N ALA A 52 15.06 -4.36 14.36
CA ALA A 52 15.35 -4.21 15.78
C ALA A 52 16.41 -5.22 16.27
N ASP A 53 16.34 -6.47 15.79
CA ASP A 53 17.33 -7.50 16.11
C ASP A 53 18.72 -7.13 15.55
N LEU A 54 18.78 -6.59 14.33
CA LEU A 54 20.03 -6.10 13.74
C LEU A 54 20.67 -4.99 14.59
N GLU A 55 19.87 -3.99 15.01
CA GLU A 55 20.33 -2.91 15.88
C GLU A 55 20.81 -3.43 17.24
N LYS A 56 20.12 -4.41 17.81
CA LYS A 56 20.49 -5.07 19.07
C LYS A 56 21.84 -5.78 18.95
N HIS A 57 22.03 -6.61 17.92
CA HIS A 57 23.28 -7.34 17.74
C HIS A 57 24.44 -6.41 17.37
N THR A 58 24.20 -5.35 16.60
CA THR A 58 25.20 -4.32 16.30
C THR A 58 25.69 -3.63 17.58
N LYS A 59 24.78 -3.26 18.50
CA LYS A 59 25.17 -2.68 19.80
C LYS A 59 25.93 -3.66 20.66
N ALA A 60 25.56 -4.94 20.65
CA ALA A 60 26.26 -5.98 21.40
C ALA A 60 27.70 -6.21 20.87
N ALA A 61 27.89 -6.21 19.54
CA ALA A 61 29.21 -6.27 18.92
C ALA A 61 30.10 -5.09 19.33
N GLN A 62 29.55 -3.87 19.26
CA GLN A 62 30.26 -2.65 19.66
C GLN A 62 30.64 -2.66 21.15
N ALA A 63 29.78 -3.17 22.01
CA ALA A 63 30.07 -3.32 23.44
C ALA A 63 31.20 -4.32 23.69
N ALA A 64 31.21 -5.46 22.98
CA ALA A 64 32.28 -6.46 23.06
C ALA A 64 33.63 -5.89 22.55
N ASP A 65 33.63 -5.14 21.44
CA ASP A 65 34.83 -4.45 20.94
C ASP A 65 35.36 -3.41 21.95
N ALA A 66 34.45 -2.66 22.59
CA ALA A 66 34.81 -1.69 23.62
C ALA A 66 35.41 -2.37 24.87
N GLU A 67 34.88 -3.52 25.28
CA GLU A 67 35.42 -4.31 26.39
C GLU A 67 36.82 -4.84 26.08
N ALA A 68 37.04 -5.35 24.86
CA ALA A 68 38.37 -5.79 24.41
C ALA A 68 39.38 -4.64 24.43
N LEU A 69 39.00 -3.47 23.91
CA LEU A 69 39.85 -2.28 23.91
C LEU A 69 40.13 -1.77 25.34
N ALA A 70 39.13 -1.79 26.23
CA ALA A 70 39.29 -1.41 27.63
C ALA A 70 40.28 -2.33 28.35
N ALA A 71 40.13 -3.66 28.19
CA ALA A 71 41.04 -4.64 28.78
C ALA A 71 42.48 -4.46 28.26
N ARG A 72 42.64 -4.17 26.97
CA ARG A 72 43.94 -3.87 26.36
C ARG A 72 44.57 -2.59 26.92
N ASN A 73 43.80 -1.53 27.05
CA ASN A 73 44.27 -0.25 27.60
C ASN A 73 44.65 -0.37 29.08
N GLU A 74 43.87 -1.11 29.86
CA GLU A 74 44.16 -1.41 31.27
C GLU A 74 45.45 -2.23 31.40
N ALA A 75 45.63 -3.26 30.57
CA ALA A 75 46.86 -4.05 30.54
C ALA A 75 48.07 -3.17 30.17
N ALA A 76 47.93 -2.30 29.16
CA ALA A 76 48.98 -1.36 28.77
C ALA A 76 49.32 -0.33 29.87
N SER A 77 48.34 0.07 30.67
CA SER A 77 48.56 0.93 31.84
C SER A 77 49.34 0.20 32.93
N LEU A 78 48.94 -1.03 33.26
CA LEU A 78 49.61 -1.85 34.26
C LEU A 78 51.04 -2.21 33.86
N MET A 79 51.33 -2.44 32.57
CA MET A 79 52.70 -2.70 32.11
C MET A 79 53.67 -1.53 32.32
N ARG A 80 53.17 -0.31 32.56
CA ARG A 80 54.00 0.85 32.90
C ARG A 80 54.28 0.97 34.40
N ASP A 81 53.58 0.19 35.22
CA ASP A 81 53.76 0.13 36.66
C ASP A 81 54.77 -0.96 37.02
N SER A 82 55.78 -0.63 37.82
CA SER A 82 56.87 -1.54 38.19
C SER A 82 56.43 -2.67 39.12
N ASP A 83 55.30 -2.50 39.83
CA ASP A 83 54.77 -3.46 40.80
C ASP A 83 53.63 -4.33 40.23
N ALA A 84 53.34 -4.22 38.93
CA ALA A 84 52.21 -4.90 38.31
C ALA A 84 52.33 -6.43 38.38
N SER A 85 51.24 -7.09 38.82
CA SER A 85 51.21 -8.54 38.89
C SER A 85 51.11 -9.16 37.50
N MET A 86 52.03 -10.09 37.19
CA MET A 86 51.96 -10.91 35.98
C MET A 86 50.66 -11.72 35.87
N LYS A 87 50.00 -12.04 36.99
CA LYS A 87 48.69 -12.71 36.98
C LYS A 87 47.60 -11.77 36.43
N GLN A 88 47.55 -10.52 36.91
CA GLN A 88 46.59 -9.51 36.46
C GLN A 88 46.73 -9.23 34.96
N LEU A 89 47.96 -9.12 34.45
CA LEU A 89 48.20 -8.96 33.01
C LEU A 89 47.71 -10.14 32.17
N ARG A 90 47.87 -11.38 32.66
CA ARG A 90 47.33 -12.57 31.97
C ARG A 90 45.81 -12.59 31.97
N ASP A 91 45.19 -12.25 33.11
CA ASP A 91 43.74 -12.22 33.25
C ASP A 91 43.13 -11.17 32.30
N LEU A 92 43.71 -9.97 32.20
CA LEU A 92 43.29 -8.93 31.26
C LEU A 92 43.45 -9.35 29.80
N LYS A 93 44.55 -10.03 29.45
CA LYS A 93 44.74 -10.59 28.11
C LYS A 93 43.74 -11.71 27.79
N GLY A 94 43.33 -12.49 28.80
CA GLY A 94 42.25 -13.47 28.69
C GLY A 94 40.91 -12.79 28.39
N LYS A 95 40.59 -11.72 29.11
CA LYS A 95 39.39 -10.90 28.87
C LYS A 95 39.38 -10.26 27.49
N GLU A 96 40.50 -9.66 27.07
CA GLU A 96 40.67 -9.08 25.73
C GLU A 96 40.34 -10.11 24.63
N ARG A 97 40.93 -11.31 24.71
CA ARG A 97 40.69 -12.38 23.74
C ARG A 97 39.24 -12.85 23.74
N ALA A 98 38.66 -13.08 24.92
CA ALA A 98 37.28 -13.52 25.05
C ALA A 98 36.31 -12.48 24.46
N ALA A 99 36.53 -11.20 24.75
CA ALA A 99 35.73 -10.10 24.21
C ALA A 99 35.87 -9.96 22.69
N TYR A 100 37.08 -10.13 22.14
CA TYR A 100 37.27 -10.15 20.67
C TYR A 100 36.58 -11.33 20.00
N THR A 101 36.66 -12.54 20.58
CA THR A 101 35.92 -13.69 20.06
C THR A 101 34.42 -13.43 20.06
N LEU A 102 33.89 -12.89 21.17
CA LEU A 102 32.47 -12.54 21.27
C LEU A 102 32.05 -11.47 20.25
N ALA A 103 32.90 -10.48 19.97
CA ALA A 103 32.63 -9.49 18.94
C ALA A 103 32.55 -10.12 17.54
N GLU A 104 33.40 -11.10 17.24
CA GLU A 104 33.39 -11.82 15.96
C GLU A 104 32.14 -12.71 15.82
N ASP A 105 31.72 -13.39 16.89
CA ASP A 105 30.46 -14.15 16.91
C ASP A 105 29.28 -13.23 16.59
N TYR A 106 29.24 -12.01 17.16
CA TYR A 106 28.21 -11.04 16.83
C TYR A 106 28.29 -10.54 15.39
N ARG A 107 29.49 -10.36 14.80
CA ARG A 107 29.62 -9.99 13.38
C ARG A 107 29.01 -11.06 12.47
N SER A 108 29.20 -12.34 12.80
CA SER A 108 28.59 -13.45 12.09
C SER A 108 27.06 -13.42 12.20
N ILE A 109 26.53 -13.24 13.41
CA ILE A 109 25.07 -13.10 13.65
C ILE A 109 24.50 -11.90 12.89
N ILE A 110 25.19 -10.76 12.89
CA ILE A 110 24.77 -9.54 12.17
C ILE A 110 24.62 -9.82 10.67
N ALA A 111 25.54 -10.57 10.07
CA ALA A 111 25.47 -10.91 8.65
C ALA A 111 24.23 -11.76 8.31
N GLU A 112 23.90 -12.73 9.17
CA GLU A 112 22.69 -13.55 9.03
C GLU A 112 21.40 -12.73 9.22
N VAL A 113 21.35 -11.89 10.26
CA VAL A 113 20.18 -11.05 10.55
C VAL A 113 19.98 -9.99 9.46
N GLN A 114 21.06 -9.44 8.89
CA GLN A 114 20.97 -8.54 7.74
C GLN A 114 20.37 -9.24 6.52
N LEU A 115 20.76 -10.50 6.25
CA LEU A 115 20.16 -11.28 5.18
C LEU A 115 18.66 -11.52 5.43
N ALA A 116 18.29 -11.89 6.67
CA ALA A 116 16.89 -12.09 7.05
C ALA A 116 16.05 -10.80 6.97
N LEU A 117 16.64 -9.65 7.31
CA LEU A 117 16.02 -8.34 7.14
C LEU A 117 15.77 -8.02 5.66
N ASP A 118 16.74 -8.30 4.80
CA ASP A 118 16.61 -8.06 3.35
C ASP A 118 15.52 -8.98 2.75
N GLU A 119 15.45 -10.25 3.18
CA GLU A 119 14.41 -11.21 2.82
C GLU A 119 13.01 -10.71 3.28
N ALA A 120 12.86 -10.35 4.56
CA ALA A 120 11.61 -9.84 5.12
C ALA A 120 11.16 -8.51 4.47
N THR A 121 12.12 -7.63 4.14
CA THR A 121 11.85 -6.38 3.43
C THR A 121 11.31 -6.65 2.03
N LEU A 122 11.86 -7.63 1.31
CA LEU A 122 11.34 -8.02 0.00
C LEU A 122 9.91 -8.57 0.11
N GLU A 123 9.64 -9.41 1.11
CA GLU A 123 8.30 -9.96 1.35
C GLU A 123 7.27 -8.88 1.65
N ALA A 124 7.60 -7.89 2.48
CA ALA A 124 6.73 -6.75 2.75
C ALA A 124 6.41 -5.95 1.47
N ARG A 125 7.39 -5.78 0.58
CA ARG A 125 7.19 -5.08 -0.72
C ARG A 125 6.33 -5.89 -1.69
N VAL A 126 6.42 -7.21 -1.68
CA VAL A 126 5.56 -8.10 -2.48
C VAL A 126 4.13 -8.06 -1.93
N ALA A 127 3.97 -8.13 -0.61
CA ALA A 127 2.68 -8.04 0.05
C ALA A 127 2.01 -6.68 -0.17
N HIS A 128 2.77 -5.58 -0.20
CA HIS A 128 2.24 -4.24 -0.55
C HIS A 128 1.65 -4.22 -1.97
N LEU A 129 2.33 -4.83 -2.94
CA LEU A 129 1.81 -4.91 -4.31
C LEU A 129 0.48 -5.71 -4.34
N ALA A 130 0.43 -6.84 -3.63
CA ALA A 130 -0.77 -7.66 -3.53
C ALA A 130 -1.94 -6.93 -2.84
N GLU A 131 -1.68 -6.22 -1.73
CA GLU A 131 -2.68 -5.36 -1.06
C GLU A 131 -3.19 -4.27 -2.01
N SER A 132 -2.29 -3.62 -2.76
CA SER A 132 -2.69 -2.55 -3.67
C SER A 132 -3.56 -3.06 -4.81
N TYR A 133 -3.26 -4.23 -5.37
CA TYR A 133 -4.14 -4.85 -6.37
C TYR A 133 -5.48 -5.28 -5.78
N ALA A 134 -5.49 -5.85 -4.57
CA ALA A 134 -6.73 -6.25 -3.91
C ALA A 134 -7.62 -5.04 -3.59
N TYR A 135 -7.03 -3.93 -3.14
CA TYR A 135 -7.76 -2.69 -2.88
C TYR A 135 -8.36 -2.10 -4.17
N THR A 136 -7.57 -1.98 -5.24
CA THR A 136 -8.10 -1.49 -6.53
C THR A 136 -9.18 -2.42 -7.08
N GLY A 137 -9.01 -3.74 -6.93
CA GLY A 137 -10.02 -4.73 -7.31
C GLY A 137 -11.33 -4.55 -6.54
N LEU A 138 -11.26 -4.34 -5.22
CA LEU A 138 -12.42 -4.05 -4.39
C LEU A 138 -13.14 -2.77 -4.81
N VAL A 139 -12.41 -1.67 -4.98
CA VAL A 139 -13.01 -0.38 -5.39
C VAL A 139 -13.70 -0.51 -6.73
N SER A 140 -13.07 -1.19 -7.69
CA SER A 140 -13.64 -1.41 -9.03
C SER A 140 -14.90 -2.28 -8.96
N GLN A 141 -14.85 -3.40 -8.23
CA GLN A 141 -16.01 -4.29 -8.07
C GLN A 141 -17.20 -3.59 -7.42
N HIS A 142 -16.94 -2.80 -6.36
CA HIS A 142 -17.98 -2.05 -5.66
C HIS A 142 -18.59 -0.97 -6.56
N ALA A 143 -17.77 -0.23 -7.31
CA ALA A 143 -18.25 0.77 -8.26
C ALA A 143 -19.09 0.15 -9.40
N GLU A 144 -18.64 -0.98 -9.96
CA GLU A 144 -19.38 -1.71 -10.99
C GLU A 144 -20.73 -2.22 -10.46
N GLU A 145 -20.77 -2.71 -9.23
CA GLU A 145 -22.02 -3.18 -8.62
C GLU A 145 -22.98 -2.02 -8.32
N LEU A 146 -22.48 -0.89 -7.82
CA LEU A 146 -23.31 0.31 -7.63
C LEU A 146 -23.94 0.77 -8.95
N LEU A 147 -23.19 0.74 -10.06
CA LEU A 147 -23.74 1.06 -11.38
C LEU A 147 -24.77 0.02 -11.84
N ARG A 148 -24.48 -1.27 -11.69
CA ARG A 148 -25.37 -2.38 -12.09
C ARG A 148 -26.69 -2.35 -11.34
N SER A 149 -26.64 -2.19 -10.03
CA SER A 149 -27.82 -2.11 -9.15
C SER A 149 -28.65 -0.84 -9.39
N SER A 150 -28.04 0.23 -9.92
CA SER A 150 -28.75 1.48 -10.27
C SER A 150 -29.56 1.39 -11.58
N SER A 151 -29.48 0.28 -12.32
CA SER A 151 -30.14 0.13 -13.63
C SER A 151 -31.65 0.39 -13.60
N GLN A 152 -32.36 -0.02 -12.55
CA GLN A 152 -33.80 0.25 -12.40
C GLN A 152 -34.08 1.73 -12.14
N THR A 153 -33.24 2.38 -11.34
CA THR A 153 -33.34 3.82 -11.04
C THR A 153 -33.06 4.69 -12.27
N LEU A 154 -32.30 4.17 -13.24
CA LEU A 154 -31.98 4.87 -14.50
C LEU A 154 -33.10 4.77 -15.56
N GLN A 155 -34.15 3.95 -15.36
CA GLN A 155 -35.20 3.80 -16.37
C GLN A 155 -35.92 5.11 -16.75
N PRO A 156 -36.34 5.97 -15.80
CA PRO A 156 -36.95 7.25 -16.15
C PRO A 156 -36.01 8.17 -16.94
N PHE A 157 -34.71 8.13 -16.62
CA PHE A 157 -33.70 8.89 -17.35
C PHE A 157 -33.54 8.36 -18.78
N ALA A 158 -33.46 7.03 -18.96
CA ALA A 158 -33.43 6.40 -20.27
C ALA A 158 -34.68 6.72 -21.11
N HIS A 159 -35.87 6.75 -20.48
CA HIS A 159 -37.11 7.15 -21.14
C HIS A 159 -37.07 8.60 -21.61
N ALA A 160 -36.57 9.53 -20.79
CA ALA A 160 -36.42 10.94 -21.17
C ALA A 160 -35.48 11.13 -22.37
N ILE A 161 -34.36 10.38 -22.42
CA ILE A 161 -33.44 10.38 -23.57
C ILE A 161 -34.16 9.92 -24.83
N HIS A 162 -34.97 8.86 -24.73
CA HIS A 162 -35.72 8.36 -25.88
C HIS A 162 -36.72 9.40 -26.41
N ILE A 163 -37.51 10.04 -25.54
CA ILE A 163 -38.43 11.12 -25.95
C ILE A 163 -37.67 12.29 -26.59
N LEU A 164 -36.50 12.66 -26.05
CA LEU A 164 -35.68 13.73 -26.63
C LEU A 164 -35.19 13.37 -28.04
N ALA A 165 -34.75 12.12 -28.25
CA ALA A 165 -34.37 11.63 -29.56
C ALA A 165 -35.54 11.64 -30.56
N ASP A 166 -36.76 11.31 -30.12
CA ASP A 166 -37.98 11.41 -30.94
C ASP A 166 -38.28 12.87 -31.31
N ALA A 167 -38.15 13.79 -30.36
CA ALA A 167 -38.33 15.21 -30.61
C ALA A 167 -37.31 15.75 -31.63
N TYR A 168 -36.04 15.37 -31.51
CA TYR A 168 -34.98 15.73 -32.46
C TYR A 168 -35.19 15.09 -33.84
N SER A 169 -35.74 13.89 -33.90
CA SER A 169 -36.10 13.22 -35.17
C SER A 169 -37.23 13.95 -35.88
N CYS A 170 -38.18 14.54 -35.14
CA CYS A 170 -39.23 15.38 -35.71
C CYS A 170 -38.66 16.70 -36.28
N GLN A 171 -37.69 17.33 -35.60
CA GLN A 171 -37.04 18.57 -36.08
C GLN A 171 -36.30 18.39 -37.41
N ALA A 172 -35.75 17.20 -37.69
CA ALA A 172 -35.08 16.91 -38.95
C ALA A 172 -36.02 16.89 -40.16
N ARG A 173 -37.33 16.88 -39.93
CA ARG A 173 -38.35 16.97 -40.99
C ARG A 173 -38.65 18.42 -41.39
N ASP A 174 -38.13 19.40 -40.66
CA ASP A 174 -38.37 20.81 -40.93
C ASP A 174 -37.49 21.30 -42.11
N PRO A 175 -38.00 22.21 -42.98
CA PRO A 175 -37.29 22.66 -44.18
C PRO A 175 -35.92 23.32 -43.94
N GLY A 176 -35.62 23.71 -42.71
CA GLY A 176 -34.37 24.36 -42.31
C GLY A 176 -33.26 23.42 -41.83
N GLY A 177 -33.52 22.10 -41.77
CA GLY A 177 -32.64 21.09 -41.18
C GLY A 177 -32.53 21.22 -39.66
N ALA A 178 -32.26 20.11 -38.97
CA ALA A 178 -32.21 20.13 -37.51
C ALA A 178 -30.93 20.80 -36.99
N GLN A 179 -31.01 21.41 -35.80
CA GLN A 179 -29.85 22.05 -35.17
C GLN A 179 -28.75 21.03 -34.85
N TRP A 180 -29.13 19.81 -34.45
CA TRP A 180 -28.19 18.74 -34.14
C TRP A 180 -27.42 18.26 -35.39
N GLU A 181 -28.03 18.25 -36.58
CA GLU A 181 -27.34 17.93 -37.84
C GLU A 181 -26.25 18.96 -38.14
N LYS A 182 -26.54 20.24 -37.90
CA LYS A 182 -25.59 21.36 -38.08
C LYS A 182 -24.42 21.30 -37.09
N LEU A 183 -24.64 20.70 -35.92
CA LEU A 183 -23.60 20.44 -34.92
C LEU A 183 -22.77 19.19 -35.24
N GLY A 184 -23.10 18.45 -36.30
CA GLY A 184 -22.31 17.32 -36.80
C GLY A 184 -22.60 15.99 -36.10
N TYR A 185 -23.70 15.85 -35.37
CA TYR A 185 -24.11 14.57 -34.81
C TYR A 185 -24.62 13.61 -35.90
N ALA A 186 -24.26 12.33 -35.80
CA ALA A 186 -24.61 11.32 -36.80
C ALA A 186 -26.08 10.91 -36.77
N SER A 187 -26.77 11.10 -35.64
CA SER A 187 -28.20 10.84 -35.48
C SER A 187 -28.82 11.69 -34.38
N ALA A 188 -30.16 11.78 -34.40
CA ALA A 188 -30.94 12.38 -33.32
C ALA A 188 -30.71 11.68 -31.97
N MET A 189 -30.48 10.36 -31.98
CA MET A 189 -30.15 9.58 -30.77
C MET A 189 -28.78 9.97 -30.22
N ASP A 190 -27.76 10.11 -31.08
CA ASP A 190 -26.42 10.53 -30.63
C ASP A 190 -26.44 11.92 -30.03
N ALA A 191 -27.19 12.85 -30.63
CA ALA A 191 -27.38 14.20 -30.09
C ALA A 191 -28.09 14.19 -28.73
N ALA A 192 -29.13 13.36 -28.57
CA ALA A 192 -29.85 13.21 -27.29
C ALA A 192 -28.96 12.57 -26.21
N LEU A 193 -28.13 11.59 -26.57
CA LEU A 193 -27.15 10.98 -25.66
C LEU A 193 -26.07 11.97 -25.22
N GLU A 194 -25.58 12.84 -26.11
CA GLU A 194 -24.60 13.86 -25.73
C GLU A 194 -25.17 14.87 -24.73
N GLU A 195 -26.43 15.30 -24.94
CA GLU A 195 -27.14 16.15 -23.98
C GLU A 195 -27.30 15.43 -22.63
N ALA A 196 -27.67 14.14 -22.65
CA ALA A 196 -27.76 13.32 -21.45
C ALA A 196 -26.40 13.19 -20.72
N PHE A 197 -25.30 12.99 -21.45
CA PHE A 197 -23.96 12.96 -20.88
C PHE A 197 -23.56 14.30 -20.26
N SER A 198 -23.99 15.43 -20.82
CA SER A 198 -23.81 16.75 -20.22
C SER A 198 -24.48 16.83 -18.84
N VAL A 199 -25.72 16.37 -18.72
CA VAL A 199 -26.46 16.30 -17.44
C VAL A 199 -25.72 15.41 -16.44
N VAL A 200 -25.32 14.20 -16.84
CA VAL A 200 -24.57 13.27 -15.98
C VAL A 200 -23.26 13.89 -15.49
N ARG A 201 -22.47 14.51 -16.38
CA ARG A 201 -21.21 15.19 -16.01
C ARG A 201 -21.43 16.27 -14.96
N LYS A 202 -22.51 17.04 -15.08
CA LYS A 202 -22.87 18.08 -14.11
C LYS A 202 -23.24 17.47 -12.75
N CYS A 203 -24.06 16.43 -12.73
CA CYS A 203 -24.45 15.72 -11.51
C CYS A 203 -23.23 15.11 -10.80
N VAL A 204 -22.33 14.43 -11.53
CA VAL A 204 -21.10 13.85 -10.94
C VAL A 204 -20.20 14.94 -10.34
N LYS A 205 -20.02 16.07 -11.05
CA LYS A 205 -19.23 17.20 -10.57
C LYS A 205 -19.83 17.84 -9.31
N GLU A 206 -21.15 17.90 -9.21
CA GLU A 206 -21.85 18.41 -8.03
C GLU A 206 -21.75 17.42 -6.86
N TYR A 207 -21.96 16.13 -7.10
CA TYR A 207 -21.84 15.08 -6.09
C TYR A 207 -20.45 15.04 -5.45
N GLY A 208 -19.39 15.20 -6.25
CA GLY A 208 -18.01 15.26 -5.75
C GLY A 208 -17.72 16.40 -4.76
N LYS A 209 -18.57 17.43 -4.69
CA LYS A 209 -18.45 18.54 -3.72
C LYS A 209 -19.14 18.25 -2.38
N THR A 210 -20.03 17.27 -2.33
CA THR A 210 -20.95 17.01 -1.21
C THR A 210 -20.67 15.67 -0.53
N SER A 211 -19.68 14.90 -0.99
CA SER A 211 -19.56 13.47 -0.70
C SER A 211 -19.54 13.15 0.80
N ALA A 212 -20.67 12.67 1.29
CA ALA A 212 -20.71 11.70 2.39
C ALA A 212 -19.91 10.47 1.94
N HIS A 213 -19.15 9.88 2.86
CA HIS A 213 -18.28 8.76 2.53
C HIS A 213 -19.15 7.53 2.22
N ASP A 214 -18.81 6.78 1.16
CA ASP A 214 -19.42 5.48 0.87
C ASP A 214 -19.21 4.54 2.05
N HIS A 215 -20.28 3.92 2.58
CA HIS A 215 -20.21 3.08 3.79
C HIS A 215 -19.23 1.90 3.67
N VAL A 216 -19.11 1.29 2.49
CA VAL A 216 -18.26 0.12 2.29
C VAL A 216 -16.80 0.56 2.28
N LEU A 217 -16.48 1.61 1.52
CA LEU A 217 -15.12 2.12 1.41
C LEU A 217 -14.67 2.96 2.62
N SER A 218 -15.60 3.59 3.35
CA SER A 218 -15.30 4.37 4.56
C SER A 218 -14.86 3.51 5.72
N ASN A 219 -15.33 2.25 5.76
CA ASN A 219 -15.00 1.29 6.81
C ASN A 219 -13.69 0.55 6.54
N ILE A 220 -12.94 0.96 5.51
CA ILE A 220 -11.72 0.31 5.08
C ILE A 220 -10.55 1.27 5.20
N GLU A 221 -9.76 1.04 6.24
CA GLU A 221 -8.47 1.70 6.37
C GLU A 221 -7.40 0.91 5.62
N ARG A 222 -6.56 1.64 4.90
CA ARG A 222 -5.38 1.05 4.25
C ARG A 222 -4.25 0.93 5.27
N PRO A 223 -3.49 -0.18 5.26
CA PRO A 223 -2.41 -0.39 6.20
C PRO A 223 -1.39 0.76 6.22
N SER A 224 -0.87 1.05 7.41
CA SER A 224 0.20 2.05 7.61
C SER A 224 1.56 1.52 7.12
N GLY A 225 2.55 2.41 6.98
CA GLY A 225 3.93 2.00 6.63
C GLY A 225 4.19 1.69 5.15
N ARG A 226 3.17 1.79 4.28
CA ARG A 226 3.28 1.58 2.82
C ARG A 226 4.39 2.39 2.14
N ALA A 227 4.65 3.61 2.61
CA ALA A 227 5.71 4.47 2.10
C ALA A 227 7.13 3.89 2.33
N ASN A 228 7.31 3.11 3.40
CA ASN A 228 8.60 2.52 3.75
C ASN A 228 8.91 1.25 2.94
N PHE A 229 7.89 0.63 2.33
CA PHE A 229 8.00 -0.62 1.59
C PHE A 229 7.42 -0.49 0.18
N PRO A 230 8.07 0.25 -0.74
CA PRO A 230 7.54 0.46 -2.09
C PRO A 230 7.34 -0.88 -2.82
N PRO A 231 6.27 -1.03 -3.61
CA PRO A 231 5.90 -2.31 -4.21
C PRO A 231 7.04 -2.90 -5.06
N ALA A 232 7.18 -4.22 -5.01
CA ALA A 232 8.18 -4.94 -5.81
C ALA A 232 7.51 -5.74 -6.94
N TYR A 233 7.84 -5.39 -8.18
CA TYR A 233 7.36 -6.07 -9.38
C TYR A 233 8.20 -7.32 -9.71
N ALA A 234 7.64 -8.22 -10.51
CA ALA A 234 8.19 -9.56 -10.78
C ALA A 234 9.69 -9.57 -11.15
N ALA A 235 10.13 -8.69 -12.06
CA ALA A 235 11.54 -8.61 -12.45
C ALA A 235 12.46 -8.22 -11.28
N THR A 236 12.03 -7.26 -10.46
CA THR A 236 12.76 -6.85 -9.24
C THR A 236 12.80 -7.98 -8.22
N VAL A 237 11.67 -8.66 -8.00
CA VAL A 237 11.58 -9.79 -7.06
C VAL A 237 12.55 -10.89 -7.47
N GLN A 238 12.57 -11.27 -8.75
CA GLN A 238 13.46 -12.32 -9.23
C GLN A 238 14.94 -11.93 -9.03
N ARG A 239 15.31 -10.71 -9.44
CA ARG A 239 16.68 -10.22 -9.28
C ARG A 239 17.14 -10.24 -7.81
N VAL A 240 16.31 -9.73 -6.91
CA VAL A 240 16.65 -9.66 -5.47
C VAL A 240 16.71 -11.07 -4.88
N ARG A 241 15.79 -11.97 -5.22
CA ARG A 241 15.84 -13.37 -4.75
C ARG A 241 17.10 -14.10 -5.18
N THR A 242 17.54 -13.91 -6.43
CA THR A 242 18.80 -14.50 -6.93
C THR A 242 19.99 -13.98 -6.13
N GLU A 243 20.06 -12.67 -5.88
CA GLU A 243 21.14 -12.08 -5.09
C GLU A 243 21.14 -12.58 -3.63
N LEU A 244 19.97 -12.62 -2.99
CA LEU A 244 19.84 -13.14 -1.62
C LEU A 244 20.22 -14.61 -1.53
N SER A 245 19.84 -15.42 -2.52
CA SER A 245 20.21 -16.84 -2.57
C SER A 245 21.73 -17.02 -2.69
N LYS A 246 22.40 -16.18 -3.49
CA LYS A 246 23.86 -16.18 -3.62
C LYS A 246 24.53 -15.80 -2.30
N ARG A 247 24.09 -14.72 -1.66
CA ARG A 247 24.62 -14.29 -0.35
C ARG A 247 24.40 -15.36 0.73
N LYS A 248 23.24 -16.02 0.73
CA LYS A 248 22.92 -17.13 1.64
C LYS A 248 23.85 -18.33 1.46
N ALA A 249 24.19 -18.66 0.21
CA ALA A 249 25.16 -19.72 -0.08
C ALA A 249 26.57 -19.35 0.42
N GLN A 250 27.01 -18.12 0.16
CA GLN A 250 28.32 -17.61 0.62
C GLN A 250 28.45 -17.63 2.15
N LEU A 251 27.39 -17.23 2.89
CA LEU A 251 27.41 -17.28 4.35
C LEU A 251 27.49 -18.72 4.88
N ARG A 252 26.81 -19.68 4.23
CA ARG A 252 26.88 -21.09 4.61
C ARG A 252 28.26 -21.70 4.38
N GLU A 253 28.90 -21.33 3.27
CA GLU A 253 30.26 -21.77 2.95
C GLU A 253 31.26 -21.22 3.99
N ALA A 254 31.20 -19.92 4.29
CA ALA A 254 32.03 -19.31 5.32
C ALA A 254 31.83 -19.94 6.72
N ALA A 255 30.59 -20.25 7.08
CA ALA A 255 30.28 -20.94 8.34
C ALA A 255 30.85 -22.37 8.39
N ALA A 256 30.87 -23.09 7.26
CA ALA A 256 31.44 -24.43 7.17
C ALA A 256 32.98 -24.40 7.32
N ASP A 257 33.64 -23.42 6.70
CA ASP A 257 35.10 -23.25 6.80
C ASP A 257 35.56 -22.88 8.22
N THR A 258 34.69 -22.26 9.01
CA THR A 258 35.01 -21.88 10.41
C THR A 258 34.89 -23.06 11.39
N LEU A 259 34.23 -24.15 10.98
CA LEU A 259 34.05 -25.39 11.77
C LEU A 259 35.02 -26.52 11.38
N SER A 260 35.79 -26.34 10.29
CA SER A 260 36.83 -27.27 9.81
C SER A 260 38.18 -27.01 10.45
#